data_AF-A0A7Y3J7T7-F1
#
_entry.id   AF-A0A7Y3J7T7-F1
#
_cell.length_a   1.000
_cell.length_b   1.000
_cell.length_c   1.000
_cell.angle_alpha   90.00
_cell.angle_beta   90.00
_cell.angle_gamma   90.00
#
_symmetry.space_group_name_H-M   'P 1'
#
loop_
_entity.id
_entity.type
_entity.pdbx_description
1 polymer ?
#
loop_
_entity_poly.entity_id
_entity_poly.type
_entity_poly.pdbx_seq_one_letter_code
_entity_poly.pdbx_strand_id
1 'polypeptide(L)'
;MVDSRRQLWSVAGYLNMVVEGVFGLQSDGRIAPEIPASLVPMLFGTRRTIQLHTPTQTVVLRRPGALKGNLLVAANIARHGTTTRVLLKAIHVAAAPLRAPLPVFAPATPAPPSVKRTGASWRVHSLVPATLWMNGRAQGAQAVDWRIRASTARRCFSLTTRAQGVESAPSEPICVGETTRIEGPWPREWIAPANGNYLLRLEYANTHGPINTGITAAVKRIEVHCAGASAQIVPVVMPQAIGLQRSSVARFHAMAGTRCAFALRQGFNMSFLAEAALYTGGQGGASGPLNAARIGALLISPLAGGRDKMRAPSQARAASVH
;
A
#
# COMPACT_ATOMS: atom_id res chain seq x y z
N MET A 1 -7.83 2.20 8.81
CA MET A 1 -8.32 1.41 9.94
C MET A 1 -7.24 0.41 10.33
N VAL A 2 -6.84 0.37 11.59
CA VAL A 2 -5.77 -0.54 12.05
C VAL A 2 -6.45 -1.74 12.73
N ASP A 3 -6.53 -2.85 12.01
CA ASP A 3 -7.05 -4.12 12.53
C ASP A 3 -5.88 -5.06 12.86
N SER A 4 -5.14 -4.76 13.94
CA SER A 4 -4.28 -5.68 14.72
C SER A 4 -3.18 -4.95 15.50
N ARG A 5 -2.83 -5.49 16.67
CA ARG A 5 -1.62 -5.13 17.46
C ARG A 5 -0.30 -5.37 16.70
N ARG A 6 -0.33 -6.05 15.55
CA ARG A 6 0.85 -6.50 14.79
C ARG A 6 1.00 -5.85 13.42
N GLN A 7 0.08 -5.00 12.98
CA GLN A 7 0.25 -4.25 11.72
C GLN A 7 1.16 -3.05 11.95
N LEU A 8 2.45 -3.34 12.15
CA LEU A 8 3.49 -2.33 12.24
C LEU A 8 4.03 -2.01 10.84
N TRP A 9 4.30 -0.72 10.70
CA TRP A 9 4.72 0.05 9.55
C TRP A 9 5.95 -0.57 8.86
N SER A 10 6.14 -0.23 7.58
CA SER A 10 7.32 -0.63 6.79
C SER A 10 8.61 -0.47 7.59
N VAL A 11 9.53 -1.43 7.48
CA VAL A 11 10.86 -1.41 8.09
C VAL A 11 11.62 -0.12 7.73
N ALA A 12 11.37 0.45 6.55
CA ALA A 12 11.94 1.74 6.14
C ALA A 12 11.44 2.90 7.02
N GLY A 13 10.18 2.88 7.45
CA GLY A 13 9.63 3.85 8.40
C GLY A 13 10.23 3.70 9.81
N TYR A 14 10.51 2.47 10.25
CA TYR A 14 11.21 2.22 11.51
C TYR A 14 12.66 2.71 11.47
N LEU A 15 13.38 2.45 10.36
CA LEU A 15 14.77 2.88 10.20
C LEU A 15 14.88 4.41 10.17
N ASN A 16 14.01 5.10 9.43
CA ASN A 16 14.03 6.57 9.39
C ASN A 16 13.64 7.20 10.73
N MET A 17 12.69 6.60 11.45
CA MET A 17 12.35 7.01 12.82
C MET A 17 13.56 6.95 13.77
N VAL A 18 14.43 5.95 13.66
CA VAL A 18 15.62 5.86 14.52
C VAL A 18 16.72 6.83 14.08
N VAL A 19 16.99 6.91 12.78
CA VAL A 19 18.07 7.76 12.23
C VAL A 19 17.73 9.25 12.39
N GLU A 20 16.54 9.68 11.97
CA GLU A 20 16.13 11.09 12.05
C GLU A 20 15.52 11.44 13.42
N GLY A 21 14.72 10.55 14.03
CA GLY A 21 14.02 10.85 15.28
C GLY A 21 14.91 10.73 16.52
N VAL A 22 15.54 9.56 16.73
CA VAL A 22 16.36 9.33 17.94
C VAL A 22 17.72 9.99 17.81
N PHE A 23 18.42 9.77 16.70
CA PHE A 23 19.76 10.33 16.48
C PHE A 23 19.75 11.73 15.88
N GLY A 24 18.61 12.21 15.36
CA GLY A 24 18.52 13.57 14.85
C GLY A 24 19.31 13.81 13.57
N LEU A 25 19.74 12.76 12.85
CA LEU A 25 20.57 12.89 11.66
C LEU A 25 19.73 13.42 10.50
N GLN A 26 19.95 14.66 10.14
CA GLN A 26 19.28 15.37 9.04
C GLN A 26 19.96 15.05 7.71
N SER A 27 19.28 15.34 6.59
CA SER A 27 19.79 15.13 5.23
C SER A 27 21.02 15.98 4.89
N ASP A 28 21.21 17.11 5.58
CA ASP A 28 22.39 17.98 5.49
C ASP A 28 23.57 17.51 6.37
N GLY A 29 23.42 16.38 7.08
CA GLY A 29 24.43 15.82 7.99
C GLY A 29 24.45 16.46 9.38
N ARG A 30 23.51 17.36 9.70
CA ARG A 30 23.34 17.95 11.03
C ARG A 30 22.76 16.92 12.00
N ILE A 31 23.14 17.02 13.27
CA ILE A 31 22.70 16.15 14.36
C ILE A 31 21.85 16.95 15.35
N ALA A 32 20.54 16.69 15.39
CA ALA A 32 19.59 17.38 16.25
C ALA A 32 18.63 16.36 16.92
N PRO A 33 19.10 15.56 17.89
CA PRO A 33 18.29 14.52 18.52
C PRO A 33 17.20 15.13 19.40
N GLU A 34 15.99 14.58 19.34
CA GLU A 34 14.85 14.95 20.17
C GLU A 34 14.22 13.67 20.76
N ILE A 35 14.59 13.35 22.00
CA ILE A 35 14.22 12.07 22.63
C ILE A 35 13.27 12.33 23.80
N PRO A 36 12.00 11.92 23.75
CA PRO A 36 11.12 11.97 24.91
C PRO A 36 11.74 11.25 26.11
N ALA A 37 11.71 11.86 27.29
CA ALA A 37 12.32 11.30 28.50
C ALA A 37 11.73 9.92 28.86
N SER A 38 10.46 9.68 28.50
CA SER A 38 9.77 8.39 28.68
C SER A 38 10.35 7.25 27.85
N LEU A 39 11.04 7.53 26.74
CA LEU A 39 11.68 6.51 25.90
C LEU A 39 13.11 6.18 26.35
N VAL A 40 13.70 6.96 27.26
CA VAL A 40 15.09 6.76 27.71
C VAL A 40 15.32 5.36 28.31
N PRO A 41 14.44 4.81 29.18
CA PRO A 41 14.64 3.46 29.70
C PRO A 41 14.67 2.39 28.61
N MET A 42 13.81 2.52 27.59
CA MET A 42 13.76 1.59 26.46
C MET A 42 14.99 1.71 25.57
N LEU A 43 15.43 2.94 25.25
CA LEU A 43 16.52 3.18 24.31
C LEU A 43 17.90 2.91 24.93
N PHE A 44 18.14 3.36 26.17
CA PHE A 44 19.44 3.27 26.82
C PHE A 44 19.56 2.05 27.73
N GLY A 45 18.45 1.47 28.20
CA GLY A 45 18.47 0.42 29.22
C GLY A 45 19.27 0.88 30.45
N THR A 46 20.25 0.06 30.86
CA THR A 46 21.20 0.36 31.94
C THR A 46 22.42 1.16 31.48
N ARG A 47 22.60 1.37 30.17
CA ARG A 47 23.78 2.02 29.60
C ARG A 47 23.66 3.55 29.65
N ARG A 48 24.80 4.23 29.58
CA ARG A 48 24.87 5.70 29.48
C ARG A 48 24.93 6.22 28.05
N THR A 49 25.13 5.34 27.07
CA THR A 49 25.31 5.72 25.66
C THR A 49 24.59 4.77 24.72
N ILE A 50 24.13 5.32 23.60
CA ILE A 50 23.70 4.59 22.41
C ILE A 50 24.49 5.07 21.20
N GLN A 51 24.66 4.20 20.20
CA GLN A 51 25.49 4.46 19.03
C GLN A 51 24.75 4.12 17.75
N LEU A 52 24.89 4.96 16.74
CA LEU A 52 24.44 4.73 15.37
C LEU A 52 25.68 4.64 14.50
N HIS A 53 25.88 3.51 13.84
CA HIS A 53 26.91 3.34 12.83
C HIS A 53 26.29 3.46 11.45
N THR A 54 26.83 4.36 10.63
CA THR A 54 26.49 4.51 9.21
C THR A 54 27.77 4.25 8.39
N PRO A 55 27.66 4.04 7.06
CA PRO A 55 28.85 3.85 6.22
C PRO A 55 29.85 5.01 6.28
N THR A 56 29.39 6.23 6.57
CA THR A 56 30.21 7.45 6.50
C THR A 56 30.55 8.05 7.87
N GLN A 57 29.78 7.75 8.92
CA GLN A 57 30.00 8.28 10.27
C GLN A 57 29.42 7.40 11.39
N THR A 58 29.96 7.59 12.61
CA THR A 58 29.38 7.06 13.86
C THR A 58 28.85 8.20 14.71
N VAL A 59 27.60 8.10 15.19
CA VAL A 59 27.00 9.06 16.12
C VAL A 59 26.81 8.40 17.47
N VAL A 60 27.33 9.01 18.54
CA VAL A 60 27.23 8.51 19.92
C VAL A 60 26.43 9.50 20.74
N LEU A 61 25.25 9.09 21.22
CA LEU A 61 24.47 9.90 22.17
C LEU A 61 24.78 9.46 23.60
N ARG A 62 25.05 10.41 24.49
CA ARG A 62 25.25 10.17 25.94
C ARG A 62 24.13 10.84 26.73
N ARG A 63 23.36 10.05 27.50
CA ARG A 63 22.32 10.58 28.38
C ARG A 63 22.91 11.39 29.55
N PRO A 64 22.18 12.40 30.08
CA PRO A 64 22.60 13.09 31.30
C PRO A 64 22.47 12.18 32.52
N GLY A 65 23.15 12.55 33.61
CA GLY A 65 23.08 11.83 34.88
C GLY A 65 21.68 11.88 35.52
N ALA A 66 20.99 13.02 35.39
CA ALA A 66 19.63 13.23 35.88
C ALA A 66 18.68 13.60 34.72
N LEU A 67 17.49 13.01 34.72
CA LEU A 67 16.43 13.30 33.75
C LEU A 67 15.46 14.34 34.33
N LYS A 68 15.90 15.60 34.43
CA LYS A 68 15.07 16.72 34.90
C LYS A 68 14.39 17.40 33.71
N GLY A 69 13.30 16.83 33.22
CA GLY A 69 12.58 17.31 32.03
C GLY A 69 11.79 16.20 31.34
N ASN A 70 11.04 16.55 30.29
CA ASN A 70 10.25 15.60 29.49
C ASN A 70 10.83 15.35 28.09
N LEU A 71 11.87 16.09 27.68
CA LEU A 71 12.54 15.93 26.40
C LEU A 71 14.07 16.02 26.57
N LEU A 72 14.82 15.16 25.89
CA LEU A 72 16.27 15.23 25.80
C LEU A 72 16.65 15.82 24.43
N VAL A 73 17.51 16.83 24.46
CA VAL A 73 18.05 17.50 23.27
C VAL A 73 19.57 17.58 23.34
N ALA A 74 20.22 17.91 22.22
CA ALA A 74 21.65 18.16 22.20
C ALA A 74 22.04 19.30 23.16
N ALA A 75 23.03 19.05 24.01
CA ALA A 75 23.67 20.05 24.87
C ALA A 75 25.01 20.47 24.29
N ASN A 76 25.83 19.50 23.91
CA ASN A 76 27.15 19.70 23.31
C ASN A 76 27.38 18.62 22.25
N ILE A 77 27.91 19.02 21.10
CA ILE A 77 28.25 18.15 19.98
C ILE A 77 29.75 18.31 19.71
N ALA A 78 30.50 17.22 19.84
CA ALA A 78 31.93 17.17 19.53
C ALA A 78 32.16 16.18 18.37
N ARG A 79 32.87 16.62 17.33
CA ARG A 79 33.19 15.79 16.16
C ARG A 79 34.69 15.52 16.12
N HIS A 80 35.05 14.24 16.04
CA HIS A 80 36.43 13.76 15.94
C HIS A 80 36.50 12.74 14.80
N GLY A 81 37.07 13.16 13.66
CA GLY A 81 37.07 12.37 12.43
C GLY A 81 35.65 12.00 12.01
N THR A 82 35.40 10.70 11.80
CA THR A 82 34.09 10.15 11.43
C THR A 82 33.15 9.95 12.63
N THR A 83 33.58 10.28 13.86
CA THR A 83 32.77 10.08 15.07
C THR A 83 32.23 11.40 15.61
N THR A 84 30.91 11.50 15.75
CA THR A 84 30.21 12.63 16.39
C THR A 84 29.67 12.18 17.75
N ARG A 85 30.10 12.82 18.85
CA ARG A 85 29.62 12.56 20.20
C ARG A 85 28.69 13.69 20.64
N VAL A 86 27.50 13.32 21.09
CA VAL A 86 26.47 14.26 21.56
C VAL A 86 26.22 14.02 23.03
N LEU A 87 26.46 15.03 23.86
CA LEU A 87 25.97 15.07 25.22
C LEU A 87 24.53 15.58 25.20
N LEU A 88 23.61 14.80 25.77
CA LEU A 88 22.21 15.20 25.88
C LEU A 88 21.97 15.97 27.19
N LYS A 89 21.06 16.95 27.14
CA LYS A 89 20.47 17.60 28.31
C LYS A 89 18.97 17.36 28.33
N ALA A 90 18.40 17.23 29.53
CA ALA A 90 16.95 17.23 29.70
C ALA A 90 16.45 18.68 29.73
N ILE A 91 15.39 18.95 28.97
CA ILE A 91 14.64 20.21 28.99
C ILE A 91 13.17 19.90 29.27
N HIS A 92 12.44 20.93 29.71
CA HIS A 92 10.99 20.86 29.83
C HIS A 92 10.36 21.62 28.66
N VAL A 93 9.51 20.94 27.91
CA VAL A 93 8.68 21.53 26.86
C VAL A 93 7.21 21.41 27.25
N ALA A 94 6.41 22.42 26.96
CA ALA A 94 4.97 22.35 27.18
C ALA A 94 4.39 21.25 26.28
N ALA A 95 4.06 20.10 26.87
CA ALA A 95 3.42 19.01 26.16
C ALA A 95 1.91 19.20 26.26
N ALA A 96 1.23 19.36 25.13
CA ALA A 96 -0.21 19.21 25.12
C ALA A 96 -0.54 17.81 25.66
N PRO A 97 -1.52 17.67 26.57
CA PRO A 97 -1.95 16.36 27.03
C PRO A 97 -2.32 15.56 25.78
N LEU A 98 -1.67 14.40 25.61
CA LEU A 98 -2.12 13.43 24.62
C LEU A 98 -3.58 13.15 24.98
N ARG A 99 -4.51 13.61 24.14
CA ARG A 99 -5.90 13.15 24.23
C ARG A 99 -5.79 11.64 24.10
N ALA A 100 -6.06 10.93 25.19
CA ALA A 100 -6.24 9.50 25.16
C ALA A 100 -7.73 9.27 24.91
N PRO A 101 -8.23 9.28 23.65
CA PRO A 101 -9.47 8.57 23.43
C PRO A 101 -9.22 7.14 23.90
N LEU A 102 -10.16 6.59 24.68
CA LEU A 102 -10.25 5.14 24.84
C LEU A 102 -10.07 4.54 23.44
N PRO A 103 -9.13 3.60 23.22
CA PRO A 103 -8.87 3.11 21.89
C PRO A 103 -10.15 2.48 21.35
N VAL A 104 -10.83 3.18 20.45
CA VAL A 104 -12.01 2.65 19.76
C VAL A 104 -11.47 1.70 18.71
N PHE A 105 -11.46 0.42 19.06
CA PHE A 105 -11.02 -0.61 18.15
C PHE A 105 -12.07 -0.87 17.07
N ALA A 106 -11.57 -1.33 15.93
CA ALA A 106 -12.38 -1.95 14.92
C ALA A 106 -13.29 -3.04 15.51
N PRO A 107 -14.57 -3.13 15.11
CA PRO A 107 -15.23 -4.42 15.20
C PRO A 107 -14.48 -5.45 14.33
N ALA A 108 -14.61 -6.72 14.67
CA ALA A 108 -13.99 -7.80 13.92
C ALA A 108 -14.44 -7.77 12.44
N THR A 109 -13.49 -8.03 11.54
CA THR A 109 -13.76 -8.20 10.11
C THR A 109 -14.79 -9.31 9.90
N PRO A 110 -15.93 -9.04 9.21
CA PRO A 110 -16.95 -10.07 8.98
C PRO A 110 -16.45 -11.17 8.04
N ALA A 111 -17.10 -12.33 8.08
CA ALA A 111 -16.86 -13.39 7.10
C ALA A 111 -17.16 -12.91 5.66
N PRO A 112 -16.51 -13.48 4.63
CA PRO A 112 -16.82 -13.17 3.23
C PRO A 112 -18.31 -13.44 2.91
N PRO A 113 -18.94 -12.63 2.05
CA PRO A 113 -20.33 -12.86 1.67
C PRO A 113 -20.47 -14.16 0.87
N SER A 114 -21.58 -14.87 1.05
CA SER A 114 -21.98 -15.91 0.11
C SER A 114 -22.66 -15.28 -1.11
N VAL A 115 -22.27 -15.70 -2.31
CA VAL A 115 -22.80 -15.15 -3.56
C VAL A 115 -23.34 -16.27 -4.44
N LYS A 116 -24.64 -16.25 -4.73
CA LYS A 116 -25.31 -17.27 -5.55
C LYS A 116 -26.08 -16.62 -6.71
N ARG A 117 -26.08 -17.27 -7.87
CA ARG A 117 -26.91 -16.82 -9.00
C ARG A 117 -28.35 -17.29 -8.79
N THR A 118 -29.31 -16.38 -8.96
CA THR A 118 -30.75 -16.67 -8.88
C THR A 118 -31.45 -15.94 -10.03
N GLY A 119 -31.61 -16.64 -11.17
CA GLY A 119 -32.13 -16.06 -12.41
C GLY A 119 -31.27 -14.90 -12.91
N ALA A 120 -31.89 -13.75 -13.16
CA ALA A 120 -31.22 -12.53 -13.62
C ALA A 120 -30.55 -11.71 -12.50
N SER A 121 -30.27 -12.30 -11.33
CA SER A 121 -29.67 -11.61 -10.19
C SER A 121 -28.66 -12.47 -9.45
N TRP A 122 -27.70 -11.82 -8.80
CA TRP A 122 -26.87 -12.37 -7.76
C TRP A 122 -27.53 -12.09 -6.41
N ARG A 123 -27.76 -13.15 -5.63
CA ARG A 123 -28.10 -13.04 -4.21
C ARG A 123 -26.81 -13.04 -3.42
N VAL A 124 -26.55 -11.93 -2.73
CA VAL A 124 -25.40 -11.75 -1.85
C VAL A 124 -25.94 -11.81 -0.43
N HIS A 125 -25.42 -12.73 0.38
CA HIS A 125 -25.89 -12.94 1.75
C HIS A 125 -24.73 -12.88 2.74
N SER A 126 -24.98 -12.20 3.85
CA SER A 126 -24.08 -12.01 4.99
C SER A 126 -24.64 -12.70 6.22
N LEU A 127 -23.76 -13.28 7.04
CA LEU A 127 -24.14 -13.90 8.33
C LEU A 127 -24.53 -12.87 9.40
N VAL A 128 -24.15 -11.59 9.21
CA VAL A 128 -24.42 -10.48 10.13
C VAL A 128 -24.90 -9.24 9.38
N PRO A 129 -25.66 -8.33 10.01
CA PRO A 129 -25.97 -7.03 9.42
C PRO A 129 -24.67 -6.30 9.06
N ALA A 130 -24.51 -5.95 7.78
CA ALA A 130 -23.27 -5.40 7.26
C ALA A 130 -23.55 -4.35 6.17
N THR A 131 -22.55 -3.54 5.86
CA THR A 131 -22.53 -2.71 4.65
C THR A 131 -21.96 -3.54 3.51
N LEU A 132 -22.72 -3.72 2.43
CA LEU A 132 -22.21 -4.36 1.22
C LEU A 132 -21.44 -3.35 0.38
N TRP A 133 -20.21 -3.68 0.01
CA TRP A 133 -19.39 -2.93 -0.94
C TRP A 133 -19.31 -3.71 -2.25
N MET A 134 -19.74 -3.09 -3.35
CA MET A 134 -19.60 -3.62 -4.70
C MET A 134 -18.55 -2.78 -5.45
N ASN A 135 -17.43 -3.39 -5.81
CA ASN A 135 -16.30 -2.70 -6.46
C ASN A 135 -15.88 -1.40 -5.73
N GLY A 136 -15.89 -1.43 -4.38
CA GLY A 136 -15.54 -0.29 -3.55
C GLY A 136 -16.62 0.78 -3.39
N ARG A 137 -17.85 0.54 -3.87
CA ARG A 137 -19.01 1.42 -3.65
C ARG A 137 -20.04 0.76 -2.73
N ALA A 138 -20.43 1.43 -1.65
CA ALA A 138 -21.45 0.94 -0.73
C ALA A 138 -22.80 0.74 -1.44
N GLN A 139 -23.53 -0.30 -1.06
CA GLN A 139 -24.81 -0.69 -1.65
C GLN A 139 -25.92 -0.53 -0.61
N GLY A 140 -26.59 0.62 -0.65
CA GLY A 140 -27.75 0.92 0.20
C GLY A 140 -27.42 0.92 1.69
N ALA A 141 -28.46 0.71 2.50
CA ALA A 141 -28.35 0.60 3.94
C ALA A 141 -27.79 -0.77 4.37
N GLN A 142 -27.42 -0.88 5.65
CA GLN A 142 -26.99 -2.14 6.23
C GLN A 142 -28.11 -3.19 6.16
N ALA A 143 -27.75 -4.41 5.77
CA ALA A 143 -28.67 -5.52 5.64
C ALA A 143 -27.93 -6.86 5.80
N VAL A 144 -28.66 -7.97 5.66
CA VAL A 144 -28.10 -9.33 5.60
C VAL A 144 -28.21 -9.95 4.21
N ASP A 145 -29.08 -9.41 3.35
CA ASP A 145 -29.36 -9.91 2.01
C ASP A 145 -29.43 -8.75 1.02
N TRP A 146 -28.79 -8.93 -0.14
CA TRP A 146 -28.89 -8.03 -1.28
C TRP A 146 -29.17 -8.80 -2.55
N ARG A 147 -30.01 -8.21 -3.39
CA ARG A 147 -30.28 -8.69 -4.74
C ARG A 147 -29.68 -7.74 -5.75
N ILE A 148 -28.62 -8.19 -6.40
CA ILE A 148 -27.83 -7.40 -7.35
C ILE A 148 -28.11 -7.91 -8.76
N ARG A 149 -28.53 -7.06 -9.69
CA ARG A 149 -28.78 -7.48 -11.08
C ARG A 149 -27.54 -8.16 -11.67
N ALA A 150 -27.70 -9.35 -12.24
CA ALA A 150 -26.60 -10.09 -12.85
C ALA A 150 -26.14 -9.41 -14.15
N SER A 151 -24.83 -9.47 -14.42
CA SER A 151 -24.21 -9.04 -15.67
C SER A 151 -22.95 -9.87 -15.93
N THR A 152 -22.49 -9.85 -17.17
CA THR A 152 -21.18 -10.40 -17.56
C THR A 152 -20.03 -9.64 -16.91
N ALA A 153 -20.19 -8.33 -16.69
CA ALA A 153 -19.21 -7.49 -16.01
C ALA A 153 -18.82 -8.03 -14.63
N ARG A 154 -17.51 -7.98 -14.34
CA ARG A 154 -16.96 -8.43 -13.07
C ARG A 154 -17.37 -7.51 -11.93
N ARG A 155 -17.83 -8.13 -10.85
CA ARG A 155 -18.25 -7.47 -9.61
C ARG A 155 -17.63 -8.21 -8.44
N CYS A 156 -16.93 -7.47 -7.58
CA CYS A 156 -16.37 -7.98 -6.35
C CYS A 156 -17.15 -7.43 -5.17
N PHE A 157 -17.59 -8.32 -4.28
CA PHE A 157 -18.40 -8.02 -3.12
C PHE A 157 -17.58 -8.23 -1.85
N SER A 158 -17.52 -7.22 -1.00
CA SER A 158 -16.93 -7.29 0.34
C SER A 158 -17.89 -6.69 1.36
N LEU A 159 -17.72 -7.05 2.63
CA LEU A 159 -18.57 -6.62 3.72
C LEU A 159 -17.75 -5.85 4.75
N THR A 160 -18.37 -4.85 5.37
CA THR A 160 -17.87 -4.21 6.59
C THR A 160 -18.98 -4.14 7.63
N THR A 161 -18.62 -4.15 8.90
CA THR A 161 -19.53 -3.88 10.03
C THR A 161 -19.11 -2.59 10.73
N ARG A 162 -20.03 -1.94 11.46
CA ARG A 162 -19.72 -0.73 12.22
C ARG A 162 -20.10 -0.92 13.68
N ALA A 163 -19.21 -0.52 14.58
CA ALA A 163 -19.44 -0.47 16.02
C ALA A 163 -18.76 0.77 16.59
N GLN A 164 -19.43 1.47 17.51
CA GLN A 164 -18.89 2.67 18.17
C GLN A 164 -18.37 3.74 17.17
N GLY A 165 -19.06 3.91 16.04
CA GLY A 165 -18.66 4.84 14.98
C GLY A 165 -17.51 4.37 14.09
N VAL A 166 -16.85 3.26 14.41
CA VAL A 166 -15.69 2.72 13.70
C VAL A 166 -16.10 1.51 12.84
N GLU A 167 -15.60 1.45 11.60
CA GLU A 167 -16.00 0.48 10.58
C GLU A 167 -14.91 -0.54 10.29
N SER A 168 -15.18 -1.85 10.48
CA SER A 168 -14.24 -2.97 10.34
C SER A 168 -13.37 -2.92 9.09
N ALA A 169 -12.28 -3.69 9.09
CA ALA A 169 -11.63 -4.03 7.83
C ALA A 169 -12.63 -4.75 6.91
N PRO A 170 -12.49 -4.62 5.58
CA PRO A 170 -13.35 -5.32 4.64
C PRO A 170 -13.05 -6.82 4.66
N SER A 171 -14.10 -7.63 4.55
CA SER A 171 -13.96 -9.07 4.35
C SER A 171 -13.24 -9.40 3.04
N GLU A 172 -12.74 -10.64 2.93
CA GLU A 172 -12.18 -11.12 1.67
C GLU A 172 -13.22 -10.99 0.54
N PRO A 173 -12.89 -10.35 -0.59
CA PRO A 173 -13.86 -10.06 -1.61
C PRO A 173 -14.20 -11.30 -2.45
N ILE A 174 -15.48 -11.59 -2.60
CA ILE A 174 -15.97 -12.61 -3.54
C ILE A 174 -16.32 -11.94 -4.86
N CYS A 175 -15.61 -12.31 -5.93
CA CYS A 175 -15.81 -11.77 -7.27
C CYS A 175 -16.59 -12.73 -8.16
N VAL A 176 -17.60 -12.20 -8.86
CA VAL A 176 -18.38 -12.89 -9.90
C VAL A 176 -18.30 -12.15 -11.23
N GLY A 177 -18.80 -12.77 -12.29
CA GLY A 177 -18.77 -12.25 -13.66
C GLY A 177 -17.77 -13.01 -14.53
N GLU A 178 -17.75 -12.69 -15.81
CA GLU A 178 -16.88 -13.35 -16.78
C GLU A 178 -15.42 -12.97 -16.55
N THR A 179 -14.53 -13.95 -16.71
CA THR A 179 -13.08 -13.73 -16.68
C THR A 179 -12.44 -14.68 -17.68
N THR A 180 -11.82 -14.12 -18.71
CA THR A 180 -10.96 -14.87 -19.62
C THR A 180 -9.61 -15.07 -18.96
N ARG A 181 -9.12 -16.31 -18.95
CA ARG A 181 -7.79 -16.69 -18.46
C ARG A 181 -6.91 -17.01 -19.65
N ILE A 182 -5.79 -16.31 -19.79
CA ILE A 182 -4.85 -16.45 -20.92
C ILE A 182 -3.48 -16.84 -20.37
N GLU A 183 -2.98 -17.98 -20.82
CA GLU A 183 -1.68 -18.53 -20.44
C GLU A 183 -0.73 -18.51 -21.65
N GLY A 184 0.47 -19.08 -21.49
CA GLY A 184 1.50 -19.11 -22.53
C GLY A 184 2.49 -17.93 -22.47
N PRO A 185 3.43 -17.89 -23.42
CA PRO A 185 4.48 -16.88 -23.49
C PRO A 185 3.91 -15.48 -23.78
N TRP A 186 4.73 -14.46 -23.54
CA TRP A 186 4.44 -13.08 -23.94
C TRP A 186 5.04 -12.80 -25.34
N PRO A 187 4.40 -12.00 -26.21
CA PRO A 187 3.13 -11.31 -25.97
C PRO A 187 1.94 -12.28 -26.00
N ARG A 188 0.92 -11.95 -25.19
CA ARG A 188 -0.34 -12.71 -25.14
C ARG A 188 -1.40 -12.02 -25.97
N GLU A 189 -2.37 -12.78 -26.45
CA GLU A 189 -3.39 -12.25 -27.36
C GLU A 189 -4.80 -12.54 -26.86
N TRP A 190 -5.71 -11.65 -27.23
CA TRP A 190 -7.13 -11.75 -26.89
C TRP A 190 -7.96 -10.93 -27.87
N ILE A 191 -9.17 -11.39 -28.17
CA ILE A 191 -10.13 -10.67 -29.01
C ILE A 191 -11.21 -10.11 -28.12
N ALA A 192 -11.48 -8.81 -28.25
CA ALA A 192 -12.48 -8.15 -27.43
C ALA A 192 -13.91 -8.59 -27.85
N PRO A 193 -14.71 -9.15 -26.94
CA PRO A 193 -16.05 -9.63 -27.27
C PRO A 193 -17.06 -8.49 -27.42
N ALA A 194 -16.78 -7.31 -26.88
CA ALA A 194 -17.66 -6.15 -26.91
C ALA A 194 -16.86 -4.84 -26.88
N ASN A 195 -17.53 -3.72 -27.14
CA ASN A 195 -16.95 -2.40 -26.91
C ASN A 195 -16.95 -2.12 -25.40
N GLY A 196 -15.83 -1.62 -24.86
CA GLY A 196 -15.82 -1.00 -23.54
C GLY A 196 -14.53 -1.13 -22.77
N ASN A 197 -14.66 -0.89 -21.46
CA ASN A 197 -13.56 -0.99 -20.51
C ASN A 197 -13.44 -2.41 -19.94
N TYR A 198 -12.22 -2.88 -19.83
CA TYR A 198 -11.85 -4.18 -19.31
C TYR A 198 -10.91 -4.02 -18.13
N LEU A 199 -11.04 -4.91 -17.16
CA LEU A 199 -10.11 -5.08 -16.05
C LEU A 199 -9.07 -6.13 -16.45
N LEU A 200 -7.82 -5.85 -16.10
CA LEU A 200 -6.70 -6.74 -16.30
C LEU A 200 -6.02 -7.04 -14.96
N ARG A 201 -5.66 -8.30 -14.72
CA ARG A 201 -4.80 -8.74 -13.60
C ARG A 201 -3.85 -9.85 -14.05
N LEU A 202 -2.77 -10.04 -13.31
CA LEU A 202 -1.89 -11.19 -13.41
C LEU A 202 -2.07 -12.09 -12.20
N GLU A 203 -2.05 -13.40 -12.41
CA GLU A 203 -1.69 -14.32 -11.35
C GLU A 203 -0.18 -14.32 -11.16
N TYR A 204 0.27 -14.43 -9.92
CA TYR A 204 1.70 -14.39 -9.64
C TYR A 204 2.05 -15.07 -8.32
N ALA A 205 3.33 -15.42 -8.15
CA ALA A 205 3.93 -15.71 -6.86
C ALA A 205 5.19 -14.84 -6.68
N ASN A 206 5.31 -14.16 -5.55
CA ASN A 206 6.46 -13.33 -5.21
C ASN A 206 6.92 -13.64 -3.80
N THR A 207 7.95 -14.48 -3.68
CA THR A 207 8.50 -14.94 -2.41
C THR A 207 9.78 -14.17 -2.03
N HIS A 208 10.06 -13.04 -2.67
CA HIS A 208 11.34 -12.31 -2.55
C HIS A 208 11.44 -11.42 -1.29
N GLY A 209 10.88 -11.85 -0.17
CA GLY A 209 10.92 -11.12 1.11
C GLY A 209 9.60 -11.19 1.88
N PRO A 210 9.54 -10.63 3.10
CA PRO A 210 8.36 -10.63 3.93
C PRO A 210 7.32 -9.64 3.42
N ILE A 211 6.05 -10.01 3.64
CA ILE A 211 4.85 -9.32 3.13
C ILE A 211 4.72 -7.85 3.60
N ASN A 212 5.42 -7.45 4.66
CA ASN A 212 5.28 -6.14 5.31
C ASN A 212 6.24 -5.06 4.79
N THR A 213 7.10 -5.34 3.81
CA THR A 213 8.16 -4.41 3.39
C THR A 213 7.86 -3.67 2.10
N GLY A 214 7.26 -4.34 1.11
CA GLY A 214 6.97 -3.77 -0.22
C GLY A 214 8.20 -3.47 -1.10
N ILE A 215 9.43 -3.60 -0.57
CA ILE A 215 10.67 -3.17 -1.27
C ILE A 215 10.86 -3.92 -2.60
N THR A 216 10.72 -5.24 -2.58
CA THR A 216 10.81 -6.14 -3.73
C THR A 216 9.45 -6.53 -4.30
N ALA A 217 8.41 -5.71 -4.10
CA ALA A 217 7.15 -5.87 -4.81
C ALA A 217 7.43 -5.76 -6.31
N ALA A 218 7.02 -6.75 -7.10
CA ALA A 218 7.29 -6.71 -8.52
C ALA A 218 6.33 -5.73 -9.20
N VAL A 219 6.88 -4.81 -9.97
CA VAL A 219 6.13 -3.80 -10.72
C VAL A 219 6.44 -4.00 -12.20
N LYS A 220 5.40 -4.22 -12.99
CA LYS A 220 5.47 -4.35 -14.45
C LYS A 220 4.61 -3.28 -15.10
N ARG A 221 4.95 -2.92 -16.33
CA ARG A 221 4.09 -2.15 -17.23
C ARG A 221 3.58 -3.11 -18.29
N ILE A 222 2.27 -3.17 -18.50
CA ILE A 222 1.68 -3.96 -19.58
C ILE A 222 1.33 -3.00 -20.70
N GLU A 223 1.94 -3.21 -21.86
CA GLU A 223 1.63 -2.52 -23.09
C GLU A 223 0.51 -3.27 -23.79
N VAL A 224 -0.64 -2.62 -23.94
CA VAL A 224 -1.82 -3.17 -24.62
C VAL A 224 -1.94 -2.52 -25.99
N HIS A 225 -1.79 -3.32 -27.03
CA HIS A 225 -1.91 -2.92 -28.43
C HIS A 225 -3.16 -3.57 -29.02
N CYS A 226 -4.25 -2.81 -29.14
CA CYS A 226 -5.44 -3.26 -29.86
C CYS A 226 -5.44 -2.68 -31.27
N ALA A 227 -5.78 -3.50 -32.28
CA ALA A 227 -5.83 -3.07 -33.67
C ALA A 227 -6.69 -1.81 -33.84
N GLY A 228 -6.14 -0.78 -34.50
CA GLY A 228 -6.83 0.49 -34.74
C GLY A 228 -6.90 1.46 -33.55
N ALA A 229 -6.23 1.17 -32.43
CA ALA A 229 -6.17 2.05 -31.26
C ALA A 229 -4.73 2.40 -30.87
N SER A 230 -4.56 3.53 -30.18
CA SER A 230 -3.28 3.89 -29.56
C SER A 230 -2.88 2.88 -28.48
N ALA A 231 -1.58 2.63 -28.35
CA ALA A 231 -1.05 1.77 -27.29
C ALA A 231 -1.45 2.31 -25.91
N GLN A 232 -1.88 1.41 -25.02
CA GLN A 232 -2.24 1.73 -23.64
C GLN A 232 -1.22 1.08 -22.71
N ILE A 233 -0.56 1.86 -21.86
CA ILE A 233 0.45 1.34 -20.92
C ILE A 233 -0.11 1.39 -19.52
N VAL A 234 -0.24 0.24 -18.87
CA VAL A 234 -0.87 0.14 -17.55
C VAL A 234 0.07 -0.50 -16.52
N PRO A 235 0.20 0.06 -15.31
CA PRO A 235 1.04 -0.54 -14.28
C PRO A 235 0.30 -1.69 -13.58
N VAL A 236 1.06 -2.74 -13.26
CA VAL A 236 0.59 -3.87 -12.45
C VAL A 236 1.61 -4.14 -11.35
N VAL A 237 1.11 -4.22 -10.11
CA VAL A 237 1.90 -4.43 -8.90
C VAL A 237 1.61 -5.82 -8.32
N MET A 238 2.66 -6.51 -7.93
CA MET A 238 2.68 -7.87 -7.42
C MET A 238 3.49 -7.89 -6.11
N PRO A 239 2.86 -7.50 -4.98
CA PRO A 239 3.49 -7.49 -3.66
C PRO A 239 4.08 -8.84 -3.27
N GLN A 240 4.97 -8.86 -2.28
CA GLN A 240 5.41 -10.14 -1.71
C GLN A 240 4.20 -10.87 -1.11
N ALA A 241 4.15 -12.18 -1.29
CA ALA A 241 3.05 -12.99 -0.79
C ALA A 241 3.44 -14.45 -0.61
N ILE A 242 2.68 -15.14 0.25
CA ILE A 242 2.74 -16.58 0.40
C ILE A 242 1.75 -17.21 -0.57
N GLY A 243 2.24 -18.13 -1.41
CA GLY A 243 1.43 -18.83 -2.40
C GLY A 243 1.09 -18.00 -3.65
N LEU A 244 0.19 -18.53 -4.47
CA LEU A 244 -0.30 -17.87 -5.68
C LEU A 244 -1.28 -16.75 -5.29
N GLN A 245 -1.10 -15.58 -5.87
CA GLN A 245 -1.92 -14.40 -5.65
C GLN A 245 -2.35 -13.77 -6.97
N ARG A 246 -3.21 -12.76 -6.89
CA ARG A 246 -3.61 -11.92 -8.01
C ARG A 246 -3.09 -10.50 -7.81
N SER A 247 -2.47 -9.93 -8.84
CA SER A 247 -1.90 -8.58 -8.83
C SER A 247 -2.92 -7.48 -8.54
N SER A 248 -2.45 -6.23 -8.46
CA SER A 248 -3.32 -5.07 -8.61
C SER A 248 -4.13 -5.14 -9.93
N VAL A 249 -5.27 -4.45 -9.94
CA VAL A 249 -6.12 -4.32 -11.14
C VAL A 249 -5.64 -3.15 -11.98
N ALA A 250 -5.49 -3.39 -13.28
CA ALA A 250 -5.36 -2.37 -14.32
C ALA A 250 -6.64 -2.28 -15.15
N ARG A 251 -6.82 -1.16 -15.88
CA ARG A 251 -7.96 -0.94 -16.79
C ARG A 251 -7.45 -0.61 -18.19
N PHE A 252 -8.09 -1.16 -19.21
CA PHE A 252 -7.85 -0.79 -20.60
C PHE A 252 -9.17 -0.77 -21.38
N HIS A 253 -9.18 -0.08 -22.51
CA HIS A 253 -10.32 0.00 -23.41
C HIS A 253 -10.07 -0.83 -24.68
N ALA A 254 -11.10 -1.50 -25.19
CA ALA A 254 -11.04 -2.21 -26.47
C ALA A 254 -12.38 -2.14 -27.22
N MET A 255 -12.30 -2.22 -28.54
CA MET A 255 -13.46 -2.27 -29.44
C MET A 255 -13.78 -3.73 -29.80
N ALA A 256 -15.05 -4.06 -29.90
CA ALA A 256 -15.55 -5.39 -30.26
C ALA A 256 -14.86 -5.91 -31.53
N GLY A 257 -14.46 -7.17 -31.52
CA GLY A 257 -13.80 -7.85 -32.63
C GLY A 257 -12.32 -7.48 -32.82
N THR A 258 -11.78 -6.50 -32.10
CA THR A 258 -10.35 -6.15 -32.24
C THR A 258 -9.45 -7.15 -31.53
N ARG A 259 -8.38 -7.56 -32.22
CA ARG A 259 -7.28 -8.32 -31.62
C ARG A 259 -6.41 -7.38 -30.80
N CYS A 260 -6.21 -7.72 -29.54
CA CYS A 260 -5.32 -7.03 -28.62
C CYS A 260 -4.13 -7.93 -28.28
N ALA A 261 -2.92 -7.38 -28.43
CA ALA A 261 -1.69 -7.99 -27.96
C ALA A 261 -1.23 -7.30 -26.66
N PHE A 262 -0.80 -8.10 -25.70
CA PHE A 262 -0.34 -7.67 -24.39
C PHE A 262 1.15 -8.00 -24.28
N ALA A 263 2.00 -6.99 -24.13
CA ALA A 263 3.42 -7.17 -23.87
C ALA A 263 3.77 -6.77 -22.43
N LEU A 264 4.65 -7.54 -21.80
CA LEU A 264 5.08 -7.29 -20.43
C LEU A 264 6.43 -6.57 -20.43
N ARG A 265 6.48 -5.38 -19.83
CA ARG A 265 7.69 -4.57 -19.66
C ARG A 265 8.06 -4.42 -18.19
N GLN A 266 9.32 -4.11 -17.95
CA GLN A 266 9.77 -3.77 -16.62
C GLN A 266 9.16 -2.44 -16.15
N GLY A 267 8.74 -2.42 -14.90
CA GLY A 267 8.41 -1.21 -14.18
C GLY A 267 9.54 -0.82 -13.22
N PHE A 268 9.25 0.16 -12.36
CA PHE A 268 10.13 0.61 -11.30
C PHE A 268 9.51 0.23 -9.95
N ASN A 269 10.27 -0.43 -9.08
CA ASN A 269 9.89 -0.70 -7.70
C ASN A 269 10.90 -0.07 -6.72
N MET A 270 10.62 -0.14 -5.42
CA MET A 270 11.45 0.53 -4.42
C MET A 270 12.88 -0.04 -4.33
N SER A 271 13.12 -1.28 -4.76
CA SER A 271 14.45 -1.88 -4.74
C SER A 271 15.48 -1.19 -5.64
N PHE A 272 15.04 -0.34 -6.58
CA PHE A 272 15.93 0.47 -7.41
C PHE A 272 16.40 1.76 -6.72
N LEU A 273 15.79 2.14 -5.59
CA LEU A 273 16.20 3.34 -4.84
C LEU A 273 17.53 3.06 -4.13
N ALA A 274 18.44 4.04 -4.12
CA ALA A 274 19.76 3.88 -3.51
C ALA A 274 19.65 3.56 -2.00
N GLU A 275 18.67 4.14 -1.33
CA GLU A 275 18.37 3.93 0.09
C GLU A 275 17.92 2.49 0.38
N ALA A 276 17.36 1.81 -0.62
CA ALA A 276 16.96 0.42 -0.47
C ALA A 276 18.16 -0.53 -0.37
N ALA A 277 19.40 -0.10 -0.65
CA ALA A 277 20.60 -0.92 -0.49
C ALA A 277 20.80 -1.45 0.95
N LEU A 278 20.24 -0.75 1.95
CA LEU A 278 20.29 -1.17 3.36
C LEU A 278 19.19 -2.19 3.74
N TYR A 279 18.36 -2.59 2.78
CA TYR A 279 17.31 -3.57 3.01
C TYR A 279 17.89 -4.95 3.32
N THR A 280 17.57 -5.48 4.50
CA THR A 280 17.99 -6.80 4.99
C THR A 280 16.82 -7.79 5.11
N GLY A 281 15.62 -7.40 4.68
CA GLY A 281 14.42 -8.23 4.81
C GLY A 281 14.38 -9.46 3.90
N GLY A 282 15.35 -9.64 3.01
CA GLY A 282 15.38 -10.79 2.10
C GLY A 282 16.25 -10.49 0.89
N GLN A 283 15.89 -11.05 -0.26
CA GLN A 283 16.56 -10.75 -1.53
C GLN A 283 16.34 -9.28 -1.92
N GLY A 284 17.28 -8.70 -2.66
CA GLY A 284 17.36 -7.26 -2.89
C GLY A 284 18.34 -6.59 -1.93
N GLY A 285 18.26 -5.27 -1.80
CA GLY A 285 19.16 -4.51 -0.92
C GLY A 285 20.59 -4.47 -1.42
N ALA A 286 21.55 -4.89 -0.59
CA ALA A 286 22.97 -4.87 -0.94
C ALA A 286 23.32 -5.77 -2.15
N SER A 287 22.48 -6.77 -2.42
CA SER A 287 22.60 -7.64 -3.62
C SER A 287 22.16 -6.96 -4.92
N GLY A 288 21.63 -5.73 -4.84
CA GLY A 288 21.13 -4.95 -5.96
C GLY A 288 19.60 -4.98 -6.11
N PRO A 289 19.05 -4.25 -7.09
CA PRO A 289 17.61 -4.17 -7.31
C PRO A 289 17.01 -5.52 -7.70
N LEU A 290 15.83 -5.82 -7.15
CA LEU A 290 15.06 -7.03 -7.45
C LEU A 290 13.60 -6.66 -7.76
N ASN A 291 13.26 -6.72 -9.05
CA ASN A 291 11.92 -6.49 -9.57
C ASN A 291 11.42 -7.70 -10.37
N ALA A 292 11.18 -8.80 -9.66
CA ALA A 292 10.78 -10.07 -10.24
C ALA A 292 9.66 -10.75 -9.44
N ALA A 293 8.80 -11.46 -10.14
CA ALA A 293 7.81 -12.38 -9.62
C ALA A 293 7.61 -13.49 -10.64
N ARG A 294 7.21 -14.69 -10.21
CA ARG A 294 6.77 -15.74 -11.13
C ARG A 294 5.37 -15.39 -11.60
N ILE A 295 5.22 -15.07 -12.88
CA ILE A 295 3.95 -14.60 -13.47
C ILE A 295 3.23 -15.78 -14.12
N GLY A 296 1.98 -15.99 -13.71
CA GLY A 296 1.06 -16.99 -14.24
C GLY A 296 0.14 -16.41 -15.32
N ALA A 297 -1.16 -16.72 -15.23
CA ALA A 297 -2.14 -16.31 -16.22
C ALA A 297 -2.44 -14.80 -16.21
N LEU A 298 -2.80 -14.30 -17.39
CA LEU A 298 -3.39 -12.99 -17.62
C LEU A 298 -4.91 -13.16 -17.50
N LEU A 299 -5.52 -12.39 -16.61
CA LEU A 299 -6.96 -12.41 -16.36
C LEU A 299 -7.58 -11.14 -16.92
N ILE A 300 -8.52 -11.28 -17.85
CA ILE A 300 -9.27 -10.17 -18.45
C ILE A 300 -10.74 -10.32 -18.10
N SER A 301 -11.35 -9.26 -17.57
CA SER A 301 -12.78 -9.26 -17.23
C SER A 301 -13.45 -7.99 -17.73
N PRO A 302 -14.69 -8.03 -18.25
CA PRO A 302 -15.42 -6.82 -18.59
C PRO A 302 -15.68 -5.97 -17.34
N LEU A 303 -15.47 -4.66 -17.43
CA LEU A 303 -15.90 -3.71 -16.41
C LEU A 303 -17.31 -3.22 -16.76
N ALA A 304 -18.20 -3.17 -15.77
CA ALA A 304 -19.54 -2.65 -15.99
C ALA A 304 -19.42 -1.18 -16.44
N GLY A 305 -19.97 -0.87 -17.61
CA GLY A 305 -19.95 0.47 -18.16
C GLY A 305 -20.67 1.44 -17.24
N GLY A 306 -19.91 2.24 -16.49
CA GLY A 306 -20.39 3.53 -16.02
C GLY A 306 -20.50 4.42 -17.24
N ARG A 307 -21.71 4.88 -17.58
CA ARG A 307 -21.87 6.09 -18.38
C ARG A 307 -21.42 7.29 -17.53
N ASP A 308 -20.14 7.37 -17.19
CA ASP A 308 -19.59 8.64 -16.74
C ASP A 308 -19.37 9.44 -18.02
N LYS A 309 -20.36 10.29 -18.32
CA LYS A 309 -20.20 11.38 -19.27
C LYS A 309 -18.88 12.06 -18.90
N MET A 310 -17.90 11.98 -19.80
CA MET A 310 -16.73 12.83 -19.77
C MET A 310 -17.26 14.27 -19.86
N ARG A 311 -17.46 14.90 -18.70
CA ARG A 311 -17.80 16.31 -18.63
C ARG A 311 -16.54 17.01 -19.12
N ALA A 312 -16.58 17.48 -20.36
CA ALA A 312 -15.54 18.34 -20.91
C ALA A 312 -15.26 19.47 -19.90
N PRO A 313 -13.99 19.87 -19.70
CA PRO A 313 -13.68 21.00 -18.84
C PRO A 313 -14.44 22.21 -19.38
N SER A 314 -15.27 22.80 -18.53
CA SER A 314 -15.94 24.06 -18.82
C SER A 314 -14.86 25.11 -19.08
N GLN A 315 -14.78 25.61 -20.31
CA GLN A 315 -14.02 26.81 -20.60
C GLN A 315 -14.56 27.94 -19.72
N ALA A 316 -13.74 28.40 -18.78
CA ALA A 316 -14.00 29.62 -18.06
C ALA A 316 -13.98 30.77 -19.07
N ARG A 317 -15.12 31.44 -19.23
CA ARG A 317 -15.19 32.73 -19.94
C ARG A 317 -14.28 33.70 -19.21
N ALA A 318 -13.29 34.24 -19.92
CA ALA A 318 -12.59 35.43 -19.51
C ALA A 318 -13.61 36.59 -19.44
N ALA A 319 -13.78 37.17 -18.26
CA ALA A 319 -14.45 38.45 -18.11
C ALA A 319 -13.45 39.53 -18.52
N SER A 320 -13.72 40.18 -19.64
CA SER A 320 -13.07 41.41 -20.07
C SER A 320 -13.45 42.52 -19.08
N VAL A 321 -12.46 43.15 -18.47
CA VAL A 321 -12.63 44.41 -17.74
C VAL A 321 -12.60 45.53 -18.77
N HIS A 322 -13.72 46.25 -18.89
CA HIS A 322 -13.80 47.61 -19.41
C HIS A 322 -14.20 48.52 -18.25
#